data_AF-A0A8J4T392-F1
#
_entry.id   AF-A0A8J4T392-F1
#
_cell.length_a   1.000
_cell.length_b   1.000
_cell.length_c   1.000
_cell.angle_alpha   90.00
_cell.angle_beta   90.00
_cell.angle_gamma   90.00
#
_symmetry.space_group_name_H-M   'P 1'
#
loop_
_entity.id
_entity.type
_entity.pdbx_description
1 polymer ?
#
loop_
_entity_poly.entity_id
_entity_poly.type
_entity_poly.pdbx_seq_one_letter_code
_entity_poly.pdbx_strand_id
1 'polypeptide(L)'
;MILIRLRTVLGIIGWLEPLLECINANHTSVISPVIDRINDDTFAYQPLMLNDLQVGGFDWDLSFRWHFPPERDRNRPGAPYSPINTPTIAGGLFSIHRGFFEHLGLYDQQMEIWGGENLELSFKARVLICIMKNRSSNYCHVGHVFRAKSPYATSDDVGKTVHRNLVRLAEVWMDEYKGYFYEKFGFALDQFGDVSERKALRARLQCRSFGWYLDNVIPEMFVPSKALASGDIENRQLAICIDASILKTQPHLHILRGHPCHRQGGNQASFFKHPLS
;
A
#
# COMPACT_ATOMS: atom_id res chain seq x y z
N MET A 1 -12.67 -15.16 -14.76
CA MET A 1 -12.55 -14.40 -13.49
C MET A 1 -11.68 -15.22 -12.54
N ILE A 2 -10.71 -14.59 -11.88
CA ILE A 2 -9.99 -15.23 -10.78
C ILE A 2 -10.46 -14.54 -9.50
N LEU A 3 -11.05 -15.32 -8.60
CA LEU A 3 -11.39 -14.90 -7.25
C LEU A 3 -10.36 -15.54 -6.32
N ILE A 4 -9.44 -14.75 -5.78
CA ILE A 4 -8.47 -15.27 -4.80
C ILE A 4 -9.18 -15.30 -3.45
N ARG A 5 -9.62 -16.50 -3.06
CA ARG A 5 -10.30 -16.76 -1.79
C ARG A 5 -9.27 -17.04 -0.69
N LEU A 6 -9.13 -16.12 0.26
CA LEU A 6 -8.45 -16.41 1.53
C LEU A 6 -9.34 -17.31 2.42
N ARG A 7 -8.72 -18.24 3.14
CA ARG A 7 -9.40 -19.27 3.97
C ARG A 7 -10.09 -18.71 5.23
N THR A 8 -9.93 -17.43 5.56
CA THR A 8 -10.44 -16.79 6.80
C THR A 8 -11.32 -15.59 6.51
N VAL A 9 -12.31 -15.79 5.64
CA VAL A 9 -13.19 -14.72 5.14
C VAL A 9 -14.65 -15.08 5.38
N LEU A 10 -15.39 -14.17 6.00
CA LEU A 10 -16.86 -14.22 6.09
C LEU A 10 -17.42 -13.19 5.11
N GLY A 11 -18.06 -13.65 4.03
CA GLY A 11 -18.76 -12.77 3.11
C GLY A 11 -20.19 -12.50 3.59
N ILE A 12 -20.62 -11.23 3.61
CA ILE A 12 -22.02 -10.86 3.83
C ILE A 12 -22.82 -11.26 2.57
N ILE A 13 -24.08 -11.71 2.74
CA ILE A 13 -24.97 -12.02 1.60
C ILE A 13 -24.98 -10.86 0.59
N GLY A 14 -24.70 -11.14 -0.69
CA GLY A 14 -24.69 -10.12 -1.74
C GLY A 14 -23.35 -9.39 -1.95
N TRP A 15 -22.23 -9.90 -1.41
CA TRP A 15 -20.91 -9.27 -1.57
C TRP A 15 -20.32 -9.39 -2.98
N LEU A 16 -20.72 -10.40 -3.76
CA LEU A 16 -20.09 -10.77 -5.02
C LEU A 16 -20.68 -9.98 -6.20
N GLU A 17 -21.99 -9.85 -6.27
CA GLU A 17 -22.72 -9.21 -7.36
C GLU A 17 -22.24 -7.77 -7.61
N PRO A 18 -22.00 -6.94 -6.58
CA PRO A 18 -21.37 -5.63 -6.76
C PRO A 18 -19.97 -5.71 -7.37
N LEU A 19 -19.11 -6.66 -6.96
CA LEU A 19 -17.76 -6.80 -7.52
C LEU A 19 -17.84 -7.15 -9.02
N LEU A 20 -18.77 -8.02 -9.40
CA LEU A 20 -18.98 -8.40 -10.78
C LEU A 20 -19.49 -7.24 -11.62
N GLU A 21 -20.43 -6.44 -11.09
CA GLU A 21 -20.93 -5.26 -11.76
C GLU A 21 -19.84 -4.20 -11.92
N CYS A 22 -19.00 -3.99 -10.90
CA CYS A 22 -17.80 -3.13 -10.96
C CYS A 22 -16.82 -3.60 -12.06
N ILE A 23 -16.57 -4.91 -12.19
CA ILE A 23 -15.72 -5.49 -13.25
C ILE A 23 -16.37 -5.35 -14.63
N ASN A 24 -17.69 -5.56 -14.72
CA ASN A 24 -18.42 -5.45 -15.98
C ASN A 24 -18.45 -4.01 -16.50
N ALA A 25 -18.51 -3.03 -15.59
CA ALA A 25 -18.39 -1.61 -15.95
C ALA A 25 -16.98 -1.25 -16.41
N ASN A 26 -15.94 -1.85 -15.83
CA ASN A 26 -14.55 -1.62 -16.23
C ASN A 26 -13.67 -2.88 -16.07
N HIS A 27 -13.44 -3.57 -17.18
CA HIS A 27 -12.64 -4.79 -17.22
C HIS A 27 -11.13 -4.59 -17.01
N THR A 28 -10.63 -3.35 -17.04
CA THR A 28 -9.21 -3.01 -16.89
C THR A 28 -8.87 -2.47 -15.50
N SER A 29 -9.69 -2.76 -14.50
CA SER A 29 -9.46 -2.35 -13.11
C SER A 29 -9.41 -3.57 -12.18
N VAL A 30 -8.61 -3.45 -11.13
CA VAL A 30 -8.61 -4.37 -9.99
C VAL A 30 -9.65 -3.88 -9.00
N ILE A 31 -10.60 -4.73 -8.62
CA ILE A 31 -11.72 -4.35 -7.76
C ILE A 31 -11.57 -5.02 -6.39
N SER A 32 -11.45 -4.24 -5.33
CA SER A 32 -11.46 -4.71 -3.94
C SER A 32 -12.83 -4.48 -3.30
N PRO A 33 -13.33 -5.39 -2.44
CA PRO A 33 -14.43 -5.07 -1.54
C PRO A 33 -13.95 -4.11 -0.44
N VAL A 34 -14.89 -3.55 0.32
CA VAL A 34 -14.59 -2.97 1.64
C VAL A 34 -14.25 -4.13 2.59
N ILE A 35 -13.13 -4.00 3.30
CA ILE A 35 -12.62 -5.06 4.17
C ILE A 35 -13.01 -4.74 5.61
N ASP A 36 -13.99 -5.46 6.13
CA ASP A 36 -14.44 -5.32 7.52
C ASP A 36 -13.50 -6.06 8.48
N ARG A 37 -13.48 -5.61 9.74
CA ARG A 37 -12.63 -6.24 10.75
C ARG A 37 -13.38 -7.36 11.44
N ILE A 38 -12.76 -8.53 11.50
CA ILE A 38 -13.15 -9.59 12.43
C ILE A 38 -12.10 -9.64 13.52
N ASN A 39 -12.52 -9.48 14.76
CA ASN A 39 -11.62 -9.56 15.91
C ASN A 39 -11.03 -10.98 16.02
N ASP A 40 -9.72 -11.11 16.21
CA ASP A 40 -9.01 -12.39 16.19
C ASP A 40 -9.21 -13.24 17.45
N ASP A 41 -9.52 -12.62 18.59
CA ASP A 41 -9.79 -13.32 19.85
C ASP A 41 -11.27 -13.76 19.97
N THR A 42 -12.19 -12.85 19.68
CA THR A 42 -13.64 -13.03 19.91
C THR A 42 -14.40 -13.46 18.66
N PHE A 43 -13.79 -13.33 17.47
CA PHE A 43 -14.46 -13.49 16.18
C PHE A 43 -15.66 -12.56 15.97
N ALA A 44 -15.78 -11.50 16.78
CA ALA A 44 -16.82 -10.50 16.61
C ALA A 44 -16.63 -9.75 15.28
N TYR A 45 -17.70 -9.69 14.49
CA TYR A 45 -17.75 -8.95 13.23
C TYR A 45 -17.93 -7.46 13.49
N GLN A 46 -17.03 -6.64 12.95
CA GLN A 46 -17.03 -5.18 13.09
C GLN A 46 -17.10 -4.55 11.70
N PRO A 47 -18.30 -4.17 11.23
CA PRO A 47 -18.44 -3.53 9.93
C PRO A 47 -17.81 -2.15 9.95
N LEU A 48 -17.08 -1.80 8.89
CA LEU A 48 -16.67 -0.42 8.67
C LEU A 48 -17.88 0.41 8.25
N MET A 49 -18.08 1.53 8.93
CA MET A 49 -19.10 2.50 8.53
C MET A 49 -18.56 3.36 7.38
N LEU A 50 -19.45 3.96 6.58
CA LEU A 50 -19.04 4.78 5.43
C LEU A 50 -18.13 5.96 5.81
N ASN A 51 -18.30 6.52 7.02
CA ASN A 51 -17.44 7.60 7.52
C ASN A 51 -16.03 7.13 7.91
N ASP A 52 -15.87 5.83 8.18
CA ASP A 52 -14.61 5.19 8.56
C ASP A 52 -13.95 4.47 7.38
N LEU A 53 -14.46 4.67 6.17
CA LEU A 53 -13.90 4.11 4.95
C LEU A 53 -12.44 4.54 4.80
N GLN A 54 -11.58 3.56 4.53
CA GLN A 54 -10.16 3.76 4.29
C GLN A 54 -9.78 3.25 2.90
N VAL A 55 -8.80 3.92 2.29
CA VAL A 55 -8.14 3.51 1.05
C VAL A 55 -6.73 3.03 1.37
N GLY A 56 -6.19 2.16 0.53
CA GLY A 56 -4.82 1.67 0.64
C GLY A 56 -3.81 2.67 0.09
N GLY A 57 -2.74 2.89 0.84
CA GLY A 57 -1.52 3.55 0.41
C GLY A 57 -0.30 2.77 0.86
N PHE A 58 0.84 3.44 0.86
CA PHE A 58 2.12 2.86 1.28
C PHE A 58 3.08 3.96 1.72
N ASP A 59 4.04 3.60 2.57
CA ASP A 59 5.16 4.45 2.95
C ASP A 59 6.40 4.14 2.09
N TRP A 60 7.45 4.97 2.16
CA TRP A 60 8.69 4.78 1.37
C TRP A 60 9.49 3.51 1.73
N ASP A 61 9.16 2.83 2.82
CA ASP A 61 9.65 1.49 3.13
C ASP A 61 8.87 0.37 2.41
N LEU A 62 7.92 0.75 1.54
CA LEU A 62 7.00 -0.13 0.82
C LEU A 62 6.12 -0.98 1.76
N SER A 63 5.85 -0.47 2.96
CA SER A 63 4.82 -1.04 3.83
C SER A 63 3.44 -0.53 3.44
N PHE A 64 2.45 -1.43 3.38
CA PHE A 64 1.06 -1.05 3.12
C PHE A 64 0.49 -0.28 4.32
N ARG A 65 -0.24 0.80 4.04
CA ARG A 65 -0.91 1.62 5.04
C ARG A 65 -2.35 1.89 4.65
N TRP A 66 -3.21 2.02 5.65
CA TRP A 66 -4.55 2.54 5.45
C TRP A 66 -4.56 4.05 5.65
N HIS A 67 -5.20 4.78 4.74
CA HIS A 67 -5.40 6.22 4.83
C HIS A 67 -6.87 6.54 4.68
N PHE A 68 -7.28 7.67 5.26
CA PHE A 68 -8.58 8.22 4.90
C PHE A 68 -8.52 8.74 3.46
N PRO A 69 -9.60 8.58 2.67
CA PRO A 69 -9.64 9.10 1.32
C PRO A 69 -9.39 10.62 1.30
N PRO A 70 -8.66 11.14 0.32
CA PRO A 70 -8.51 12.58 0.15
C PRO A 70 -9.84 13.23 -0.24
N GLU A 71 -9.94 14.54 -0.07
CA GLU A 71 -11.18 15.29 -0.33
C GLU A 71 -11.71 15.10 -1.76
N ARG A 72 -10.81 15.05 -2.76
CA ARG A 72 -11.15 14.78 -4.17
C ARG A 72 -11.95 13.48 -4.35
N ASP A 73 -11.61 12.44 -3.58
CA ASP A 73 -12.22 11.12 -3.69
C ASP A 73 -13.46 11.03 -2.80
N ARG A 74 -13.53 11.78 -1.69
CA ARG A 74 -14.75 11.91 -0.87
C ARG A 74 -15.87 12.63 -1.62
N ASN A 75 -15.53 13.66 -2.40
CA ASN A 75 -16.48 14.48 -3.14
C ASN A 75 -16.72 13.99 -4.59
N ARG A 76 -16.32 12.76 -4.91
CA ARG A 76 -16.51 12.17 -6.24
C ARG A 76 -17.99 12.03 -6.62
N PRO A 77 -18.34 12.02 -7.91
CA PRO A 77 -19.71 11.73 -8.36
C PRO A 77 -20.22 10.38 -7.83
N GLY A 78 -21.44 10.38 -7.28
CA GLY A 78 -22.06 9.18 -6.70
C GLY A 78 -21.55 8.79 -5.32
N ALA A 79 -20.68 9.60 -4.69
CA ALA A 79 -20.29 9.39 -3.30
C ALA A 79 -21.52 9.41 -2.36
N PRO A 80 -21.52 8.61 -1.28
CA PRO A 80 -20.46 7.69 -0.85
C PRO A 80 -20.54 6.28 -1.49
N TYR A 81 -21.53 6.02 -2.35
CA TYR A 81 -21.89 4.67 -2.82
C TYR A 81 -21.20 4.24 -4.11
N SER A 82 -20.61 5.16 -4.88
CA SER A 82 -19.86 4.83 -6.08
C SER A 82 -18.50 4.21 -5.74
N PRO A 83 -17.89 3.42 -6.64
CA PRO A 83 -16.52 2.94 -6.44
C PRO A 83 -15.55 4.09 -6.19
N ILE A 84 -14.56 3.87 -5.31
CA ILE A 84 -13.54 4.87 -4.95
C ILE A 84 -12.17 4.41 -5.45
N ASN A 85 -11.35 5.35 -5.92
CA ASN A 85 -9.96 5.04 -6.25
C ASN A 85 -9.17 4.74 -4.99
N THR A 86 -8.28 3.76 -5.09
CA THR A 86 -7.31 3.46 -4.04
C THR A 86 -5.93 3.33 -4.68
N PRO A 87 -4.89 3.99 -4.15
CA PRO A 87 -3.53 3.81 -4.64
C PRO A 87 -3.08 2.35 -4.61
N THR A 88 -3.38 1.63 -3.52
CA THR A 88 -2.97 0.25 -3.35
C THR A 88 -4.10 -0.64 -2.81
N ILE A 89 -3.97 -1.96 -2.97
CA ILE A 89 -4.77 -2.96 -2.27
C ILE A 89 -4.00 -3.58 -1.10
N ALA A 90 -4.74 -4.07 -0.11
CA ALA A 90 -4.19 -4.99 0.90
C ALA A 90 -3.73 -6.33 0.28
N GLY A 91 -4.21 -6.68 -0.92
CA GLY A 91 -3.74 -7.82 -1.73
C GLY A 91 -4.55 -9.10 -1.58
N GLY A 92 -5.00 -9.40 -0.36
CA GLY A 92 -5.67 -10.66 -0.05
C GLY A 92 -7.08 -10.84 -0.63
N LEU A 93 -7.78 -9.73 -0.89
CA LEU A 93 -9.18 -9.73 -1.31
C LEU A 93 -9.35 -8.80 -2.49
N PHE A 94 -9.53 -9.36 -3.68
CA PHE A 94 -9.86 -8.61 -4.89
C PHE A 94 -10.50 -9.51 -5.94
N SER A 95 -11.09 -8.89 -6.94
CA SER A 95 -11.61 -9.52 -8.14
C SER A 95 -11.04 -8.80 -9.36
N ILE A 96 -10.69 -9.58 -10.39
CA ILE A 96 -10.13 -9.06 -11.64
C ILE A 96 -10.63 -9.88 -12.84
N HIS A 97 -10.82 -9.20 -13.98
CA HIS A 97 -11.09 -9.89 -15.23
C HIS A 97 -9.91 -10.79 -15.61
N ARG A 98 -10.17 -12.07 -15.93
CA ARG A 98 -9.11 -13.06 -16.15
C ARG A 98 -8.20 -12.69 -17.32
N GLY A 99 -8.79 -12.31 -18.46
CA GLY A 99 -8.00 -11.91 -19.63
C GLY A 99 -7.19 -10.63 -19.38
N PHE A 100 -7.67 -9.74 -18.52
CA PHE A 100 -6.90 -8.56 -18.12
C PHE A 100 -5.74 -8.94 -17.19
N PHE A 101 -5.95 -9.85 -16.24
CA PHE A 101 -4.89 -10.34 -15.38
C PHE A 101 -3.78 -11.06 -16.16
N GLU A 102 -4.16 -11.89 -17.14
CA GLU A 102 -3.21 -12.53 -18.08
C GLU A 102 -2.47 -11.49 -18.92
N HIS A 103 -3.17 -10.45 -19.41
CA HIS A 103 -2.56 -9.33 -20.14
C HIS A 103 -1.55 -8.53 -19.30
N LEU A 104 -1.82 -8.33 -18.00
CA LEU A 104 -0.89 -7.72 -17.05
C LEU A 104 0.32 -8.60 -16.70
N GLY A 105 0.40 -9.82 -17.25
CA GLY A 105 1.49 -10.77 -17.01
C GLY A 105 1.44 -11.46 -15.65
N LEU A 106 0.23 -11.59 -15.06
CA LEU A 106 -0.01 -12.23 -13.76
C LEU A 106 0.87 -11.63 -12.64
N TYR A 107 1.05 -12.36 -11.54
CA TYR A 107 2.07 -12.02 -10.54
C TYR A 107 3.48 -12.34 -11.05
N ASP A 108 4.48 -11.70 -10.44
CA ASP A 108 5.88 -12.12 -10.60
C ASP A 108 6.09 -13.49 -9.96
N GLN A 109 6.35 -14.50 -10.79
CA GLN A 109 6.51 -15.89 -10.35
C GLN A 109 7.76 -16.11 -9.48
N GLN A 110 8.71 -15.18 -9.51
CA GLN A 110 9.90 -15.25 -8.66
C GLN A 110 9.69 -14.58 -7.29
N MET A 111 8.52 -13.97 -7.02
CA MET A 111 8.18 -13.56 -5.65
C MET A 111 7.93 -14.80 -4.79
N GLU A 112 8.51 -14.79 -3.60
CA GLU A 112 8.53 -15.95 -2.71
C GLU A 112 7.64 -15.74 -1.49
N ILE A 113 6.94 -16.80 -1.08
CA ILE A 113 6.13 -16.92 0.15
C ILE A 113 5.04 -15.85 0.30
N TRP A 114 5.41 -14.64 0.71
CA TRP A 114 4.50 -13.57 1.06
C TRP A 114 5.20 -12.20 1.03
N GLY A 115 4.47 -11.17 0.61
CA GLY A 115 4.85 -9.77 0.77
C GLY A 115 5.29 -9.12 -0.54
N GLY A 116 4.76 -7.91 -0.78
CA GLY A 116 5.09 -7.07 -1.92
C GLY A 116 4.20 -7.28 -3.15
N GLU A 117 3.54 -8.43 -3.30
CA GLU A 117 2.71 -8.74 -4.47
C GLU A 117 1.49 -7.82 -4.59
N ASN A 118 0.96 -7.37 -3.45
CA ASN A 118 -0.16 -6.45 -3.40
C ASN A 118 0.19 -5.07 -4.00
N LEU A 119 1.38 -4.55 -3.67
CA LEU A 119 1.90 -3.32 -4.25
C LEU A 119 2.27 -3.50 -5.72
N GLU A 120 2.81 -4.66 -6.07
CA GLU A 120 3.20 -5.00 -7.45
C GLU A 120 2.02 -4.92 -8.41
N LEU A 121 0.90 -5.54 -8.02
CA LEU A 121 -0.34 -5.47 -8.78
C LEU A 121 -0.94 -4.06 -8.78
N SER A 122 -0.80 -3.33 -7.66
CA SER A 122 -1.30 -1.95 -7.55
C SER A 122 -0.54 -0.96 -8.43
N PHE A 123 0.75 -1.19 -8.70
CA PHE A 123 1.56 -0.35 -9.59
C PHE A 123 1.33 -0.67 -11.08
N LYS A 124 0.87 -1.89 -11.37
CA LYS A 124 0.51 -2.33 -12.74
C LYS A 124 -0.79 -1.74 -13.25
N ALA A 125 -1.79 -1.60 -12.38
CA ALA A 125 -3.17 -1.34 -12.81
C ALA A 125 -3.91 -0.43 -11.86
N ARG A 126 -4.94 0.25 -12.39
CA ARG A 126 -5.87 1.02 -11.58
C ARG A 126 -6.62 0.10 -10.63
N VAL A 127 -6.71 0.55 -9.38
CA VAL A 127 -7.43 -0.17 -8.33
C VAL A 127 -8.62 0.66 -7.85
N LEU A 128 -9.75 0.00 -7.64
CA LEU A 128 -10.97 0.57 -7.08
C LEU A 128 -11.44 -0.24 -5.88
N ILE A 129 -11.94 0.44 -4.85
CA ILE A 129 -12.77 -0.19 -3.81
C ILE A 129 -14.23 -0.04 -4.23
N CYS A 130 -14.93 -1.16 -4.37
CA CYS A 130 -16.34 -1.20 -4.74
C CYS A 130 -17.17 -1.02 -3.46
N ILE A 131 -17.99 0.03 -3.40
CA ILE A 131 -18.82 0.40 -2.23
C ILE A 131 -20.31 0.35 -2.61
N MET A 132 -20.64 -0.30 -3.73
CA MET A 132 -21.96 -0.20 -4.32
C MET A 132 -23.04 -0.73 -3.37
N LYS A 133 -24.05 0.09 -3.19
CA LYS A 133 -25.28 -0.25 -2.49
C LYS A 133 -26.29 -0.72 -3.54
N ASN A 134 -26.56 -2.01 -3.60
CA ASN A 134 -27.71 -2.48 -4.36
C ASN A 134 -29.00 -2.13 -3.60
N ARG A 135 -30.13 -2.01 -4.30
CA ARG A 135 -31.42 -1.48 -3.76
C ARG A 135 -31.94 -2.19 -2.49
N SER A 136 -31.41 -3.37 -2.14
CA SER A 136 -31.89 -4.23 -1.05
C SER A 136 -30.85 -4.50 0.06
N SER A 137 -30.12 -3.47 0.50
CA SER A 137 -29.53 -3.34 1.85
C SER A 137 -28.09 -3.77 2.16
N ASN A 138 -27.29 -4.33 1.25
CA ASN A 138 -25.91 -4.70 1.61
C ASN A 138 -24.86 -4.00 0.73
N TYR A 139 -23.86 -3.42 1.39
CA TYR A 139 -22.64 -2.91 0.78
C TYR A 139 -21.72 -4.07 0.38
N CYS A 140 -20.82 -3.86 -0.59
CA CYS A 140 -19.80 -4.83 -0.96
C CYS A 140 -18.73 -4.97 0.13
N HIS A 141 -19.07 -5.73 1.18
CA HIS A 141 -18.27 -5.88 2.38
C HIS A 141 -17.86 -7.32 2.58
N VAL A 142 -16.61 -7.49 3.00
CA VAL A 142 -16.02 -8.79 3.26
C VAL A 142 -15.20 -8.72 4.54
N GLY A 143 -15.56 -9.53 5.54
CA GLY A 143 -14.86 -9.55 6.82
C GLY A 143 -13.54 -10.32 6.74
N HIS A 144 -12.50 -9.74 7.34
CA HIS A 144 -11.17 -10.33 7.43
C HIS A 144 -10.68 -10.36 8.88
N VAL A 145 -10.10 -11.50 9.29
CA VAL A 145 -9.44 -11.65 10.59
C VAL A 145 -8.04 -11.07 10.51
N PHE A 146 -7.85 -9.84 10.98
CA PHE A 146 -6.53 -9.21 11.06
C PHE A 146 -5.75 -9.78 12.24
N ARG A 147 -4.59 -10.38 11.97
CA ARG A 147 -3.72 -10.99 12.99
C ARG A 147 -2.52 -10.09 13.25
N ALA A 148 -2.10 -10.00 14.50
CA ALA A 148 -0.88 -9.27 14.87
C ALA A 148 0.41 -9.97 14.43
N LYS A 149 0.38 -11.30 14.25
CA LYS A 149 1.54 -12.10 13.83
C LYS A 149 1.15 -13.10 12.75
N SER A 150 2.08 -13.36 11.84
CA SER A 150 1.94 -14.41 10.83
C SER A 150 1.83 -15.77 11.51
N PRO A 151 0.84 -16.61 11.15
CA PRO A 151 0.67 -17.96 11.72
C PRO A 151 1.60 -19.01 11.11
N TYR A 152 2.30 -18.67 10.03
CA TYR A 152 3.25 -19.58 9.39
C TYR A 152 4.50 -19.69 10.24
N ALA A 153 5.07 -20.90 10.33
CA ALA A 153 6.35 -21.13 10.99
C ALA A 153 7.37 -20.17 10.38
N THR A 154 7.74 -19.15 11.15
CA THR A 154 8.75 -18.18 10.76
C THR A 154 10.06 -18.92 10.71
N SER A 155 10.48 -19.36 9.52
CA SER A 155 11.91 -19.45 9.28
C SER A 155 12.50 -18.08 9.57
N ASP A 156 13.75 -18.00 10.03
CA ASP A 156 14.49 -16.75 10.26
C ASP A 156 14.62 -15.85 8.99
N ASP A 157 13.94 -16.21 7.90
CA ASP A 157 14.10 -15.71 6.54
C ASP A 157 12.87 -14.94 6.00
N VAL A 158 11.77 -14.82 6.76
CA VAL A 158 10.57 -14.09 6.28
C VAL A 158 10.90 -12.63 5.97
N GLY A 159 11.66 -11.96 6.85
CA GLY A 159 12.05 -10.55 6.63
C GLY A 159 12.91 -10.38 5.37
N LYS A 160 13.84 -11.30 5.13
CA LYS A 160 14.67 -11.34 3.92
C LYS A 160 13.86 -11.66 2.68
N THR A 161 12.91 -12.58 2.78
CA THR A 161 12.00 -12.93 1.68
C THR A 161 11.13 -11.73 1.26
N VAL A 162 10.54 -11.03 2.24
CA VAL A 162 9.76 -9.81 1.99
C VAL A 162 10.66 -8.73 1.39
N HIS A 163 11.84 -8.49 1.97
CA HIS A 163 12.81 -7.51 1.44
C HIS A 163 13.19 -7.83 -0.01
N ARG A 164 13.51 -9.09 -0.31
CA ARG A 164 13.79 -9.59 -1.65
C ARG A 164 12.65 -9.25 -2.62
N ASN A 165 11.40 -9.58 -2.27
CA ASN A 165 10.24 -9.29 -3.11
C ASN A 165 10.04 -7.78 -3.33
N LEU A 166 10.24 -6.97 -2.29
CA LEU A 166 10.14 -5.50 -2.38
C LEU A 166 11.24 -4.90 -3.26
N VAL A 167 12.48 -5.42 -3.20
CA VAL A 167 13.57 -5.00 -4.09
C VAL A 167 13.23 -5.33 -5.55
N ARG A 168 12.67 -6.52 -5.84
CA ARG A 168 12.20 -6.87 -7.20
C ARG A 168 11.16 -5.89 -7.71
N LEU A 169 10.18 -5.57 -6.87
CA LEU A 169 9.15 -4.59 -7.18
C LEU A 169 9.74 -3.20 -7.45
N ALA A 170 10.63 -2.73 -6.58
CA ALA A 170 11.25 -1.41 -6.70
C ALA A 170 12.09 -1.30 -7.99
N GLU A 171 12.84 -2.36 -8.32
CA GLU A 171 13.64 -2.42 -9.53
C GLU A 171 12.81 -2.34 -10.82
N VAL A 172 11.59 -2.86 -10.81
CA VAL A 172 10.73 -2.92 -12.00
C VAL A 172 9.84 -1.68 -12.11
N TRP A 173 9.30 -1.18 -11.00
CA TRP A 173 8.15 -0.27 -11.02
C TRP A 173 8.42 1.14 -10.47
N MET A 174 9.47 1.36 -9.68
CA MET A 174 9.67 2.64 -8.98
C MET A 174 10.60 3.64 -9.67
N ASP A 175 11.17 3.29 -10.83
CA ASP A 175 12.08 4.16 -11.59
C ASP A 175 13.22 4.73 -10.70
N GLU A 176 13.46 6.05 -10.72
CA GLU A 176 14.44 6.73 -9.87
C GLU A 176 14.04 6.78 -8.38
N TYR A 177 12.75 6.64 -8.07
CA TYR A 177 12.22 6.75 -6.71
C TYR A 177 12.56 5.54 -5.83
N LYS A 178 13.05 4.44 -6.41
CA LYS A 178 13.59 3.29 -5.67
C LYS A 178 14.73 3.67 -4.73
N GLY A 179 15.44 4.77 -5.01
CA GLY A 179 16.49 5.29 -4.13
C GLY A 179 16.01 5.59 -2.71
N TYR A 180 14.78 6.08 -2.55
CA TYR A 180 14.18 6.35 -1.24
C TYR A 180 13.92 5.08 -0.44
N PHE A 181 13.50 4.01 -1.13
CA PHE A 181 13.36 2.70 -0.52
C PHE A 181 14.72 2.15 -0.11
N TYR A 182 15.74 2.25 -0.97
CA TYR A 182 17.08 1.75 -0.66
C TYR A 182 17.74 2.45 0.52
N GLU A 183 17.54 3.77 0.65
CA GLU A 183 18.06 4.54 1.78
C GLU A 183 17.55 3.99 3.13
N LYS A 184 16.30 3.55 3.21
CA LYS A 184 15.72 2.96 4.43
C LYS A 184 16.39 1.66 4.85
N PHE A 185 16.99 0.94 3.90
CA PHE A 185 17.72 -0.31 4.15
C PHE A 185 19.24 -0.13 4.06
N GLY A 186 19.74 1.12 4.10
CA GLY A 186 21.18 1.40 4.02
C GLY A 186 21.82 0.93 2.72
N PHE A 187 21.05 0.89 1.63
CA PHE A 187 21.45 0.37 0.31
C PHE A 187 21.84 -1.11 0.31
N ALA A 188 21.47 -1.87 1.34
CA ALA A 188 21.63 -3.32 1.37
C ALA A 188 20.59 -3.97 0.45
N LEU A 189 21.01 -4.29 -0.78
CA LEU A 189 20.21 -5.03 -1.74
C LEU A 189 20.58 -6.51 -1.63
N ASP A 190 19.73 -7.29 -0.98
CA ASP A 190 19.83 -8.75 -0.99
C ASP A 190 19.73 -9.26 -2.44
N GLN A 191 20.22 -10.48 -2.70
CA GLN A 191 20.10 -11.10 -4.02
C GLN A 191 18.62 -11.30 -4.38
N PHE A 192 18.12 -10.46 -5.29
CA PHE A 192 16.70 -10.42 -5.67
C PHE A 192 16.39 -11.17 -6.97
N GLY A 193 17.39 -11.76 -7.62
CA GLY A 193 17.25 -12.51 -8.88
C GLY A 193 17.08 -11.63 -10.11
N ASP A 194 16.84 -12.24 -11.27
CA ASP A 194 16.65 -11.52 -12.53
C ASP A 194 15.22 -10.94 -12.65
N VAL A 195 15.14 -9.69 -13.08
CA VAL A 195 13.89 -8.93 -13.30
C VAL A 195 13.71 -8.51 -14.76
N SER A 196 14.58 -8.99 -15.66
CA SER A 196 14.59 -8.60 -17.08
C SER A 196 13.26 -8.89 -17.78
N GLU A 197 12.65 -10.04 -17.50
CA GLU A 197 11.32 -10.38 -18.05
C GLU A 197 10.23 -9.40 -17.61
N ARG A 198 10.26 -8.97 -16.33
CA ARG A 198 9.29 -8.04 -15.77
C ARG A 198 9.49 -6.63 -16.32
N LYS A 199 10.74 -6.19 -16.52
CA LYS A 199 11.07 -4.93 -17.21
C LYS A 199 10.62 -4.96 -18.68
N ALA A 200 10.83 -6.07 -19.38
CA ALA A 200 10.35 -6.25 -20.75
C ALA A 200 8.82 -6.25 -20.84
N LEU A 201 8.12 -6.86 -19.88
CA LEU A 201 6.66 -6.77 -19.76
C LEU A 201 6.19 -5.33 -19.60
N ARG A 202 6.78 -4.57 -18.66
CA ARG A 202 6.47 -3.15 -18.44
C ARG A 202 6.65 -2.32 -19.72
N ALA A 203 7.72 -2.58 -20.47
CA ALA A 203 7.98 -1.92 -21.76
C ALA A 203 6.94 -2.29 -22.82
N ARG A 204 6.59 -3.59 -22.97
CA ARG A 204 5.57 -4.07 -23.93
C ARG A 204 4.19 -3.48 -23.66
N LEU A 205 3.82 -3.33 -22.38
CA LEU A 205 2.54 -2.76 -21.96
C LEU A 205 2.52 -1.23 -22.00
N GLN A 206 3.64 -0.58 -22.32
CA GLN A 206 3.77 0.87 -22.37
C GLN A 206 3.29 1.54 -21.08
N CYS A 207 3.64 0.94 -19.93
CA CYS A 207 3.22 1.44 -18.63
C CYS A 207 3.72 2.87 -18.38
N ARG A 208 2.96 3.63 -17.59
CA ARG A 208 3.37 4.96 -17.14
C ARG A 208 4.56 4.89 -16.18
N SER A 209 5.25 6.01 -16.02
CA SER A 209 6.33 6.14 -15.03
C SER A 209 5.78 6.16 -13.61
N PHE A 210 6.64 5.88 -12.64
CA PHE A 210 6.29 6.01 -11.23
C PHE A 210 6.04 7.46 -10.84
N GLY A 211 6.75 8.43 -11.45
CA GLY A 211 6.45 9.85 -11.28
C GLY A 211 5.01 10.19 -11.68
N TRP A 212 4.52 9.63 -12.79
CA TRP A 212 3.11 9.78 -13.18
C TRP A 212 2.16 9.17 -12.13
N TYR A 213 2.51 8.00 -11.58
CA TYR A 213 1.73 7.36 -10.53
C TYR A 213 1.64 8.24 -9.27
N LEU A 214 2.76 8.82 -8.82
CA LEU A 214 2.78 9.75 -7.68
C LEU A 214 1.92 10.99 -7.95
N ASP A 215 2.01 11.59 -9.14
CA ASP A 215 1.28 12.83 -9.43
C ASP A 215 -0.22 12.62 -9.68
N ASN A 216 -0.63 11.44 -10.19
CA ASN A 216 -2.02 11.20 -10.63
C ASN A 216 -2.79 10.26 -9.70
N VAL A 217 -2.12 9.25 -9.14
CA VAL A 217 -2.76 8.23 -8.29
C VAL A 217 -2.69 8.60 -6.81
N ILE A 218 -1.53 9.06 -6.32
CA ILE A 218 -1.33 9.40 -4.90
C ILE A 218 -0.58 10.74 -4.70
N PRO A 219 -1.11 11.88 -5.20
CA PRO A 219 -0.44 13.18 -5.06
C PRO A 219 -0.30 13.66 -3.62
N GLU A 220 -1.08 13.09 -2.69
CA GLU A 220 -0.97 13.37 -1.26
C GLU A 220 0.28 12.76 -0.62
N MET A 221 0.94 11.81 -1.30
CA MET A 221 2.19 11.20 -0.82
C MET A 221 3.31 12.25 -0.81
N PHE A 222 3.93 12.43 0.36
CA PHE A 222 5.09 13.30 0.48
C PHE A 222 6.30 12.69 -0.24
N VAL A 223 6.86 13.40 -1.22
CA VAL A 223 8.06 13.00 -1.96
C VAL A 223 9.25 13.83 -1.49
N PRO A 224 10.34 13.21 -0.96
CA PRO A 224 11.48 13.96 -0.42
C PRO A 224 12.15 14.91 -1.41
N SER A 225 12.22 14.59 -2.72
CA SER A 225 12.77 15.50 -3.75
C SER A 225 11.98 16.79 -3.93
N LYS A 226 10.70 16.81 -3.53
CA LYS A 226 9.84 18.00 -3.58
C LYS A 226 9.92 18.84 -2.29
N ALA A 227 10.76 18.45 -1.33
CA ALA A 227 10.97 19.23 -0.11
C ALA A 227 11.69 20.55 -0.42
N LEU A 228 11.30 21.63 0.27
CA LEU A 228 11.96 22.93 0.15
C LEU A 228 13.33 22.93 0.85
N ALA A 229 13.43 22.18 1.93
CA ALA A 229 14.65 21.97 2.69
C ALA A 229 14.62 20.57 3.32
N SER A 230 15.80 19.98 3.48
CA SER A 230 16.01 18.72 4.18
C SER A 230 17.25 18.80 5.05
N GLY A 231 17.21 18.19 6.22
CA GLY A 231 18.37 18.12 7.11
C GLY A 231 17.97 17.96 8.57
N ASP A 232 18.93 18.19 9.45
CA ASP A 232 18.72 18.10 10.89
C ASP A 232 18.13 19.42 11.43
N ILE A 233 17.18 19.33 12.36
CA ILE A 233 16.67 20.51 13.08
C ILE A 233 17.53 20.73 14.33
N GLU A 234 18.53 21.60 14.20
CA GLU A 234 19.52 21.88 15.25
C GLU A 234 19.13 23.09 16.11
N ASN A 235 19.14 22.90 17.44
CA ASN A 235 19.24 23.98 18.39
C ASN A 235 20.71 24.43 18.51
N ARG A 236 21.04 25.57 17.90
CA ARG A 236 22.40 26.12 17.86
C ARG A 236 23.01 26.46 19.22
N GLN A 237 22.20 26.74 20.24
CA GLN A 237 22.71 27.07 21.58
C GLN A 237 23.18 25.82 22.34
N LEU A 238 22.52 24.68 22.10
CA LEU A 238 22.76 23.45 22.83
C LEU A 238 23.52 22.40 22.00
N ALA A 239 23.72 22.62 20.70
CA ALA A 239 24.25 21.65 19.75
C ALA A 239 23.46 20.31 19.79
N ILE A 240 22.15 20.42 20.00
CA ILE A 240 21.20 19.32 20.11
C ILE A 240 20.26 19.37 18.90
N CYS A 241 20.03 18.21 18.29
CA CYS A 241 19.11 18.05 17.17
C CYS A 241 17.81 17.39 17.64
N ILE A 242 16.71 17.70 16.95
CA ILE A 242 15.45 16.98 17.15
C ILE A 242 15.63 15.54 16.63
N ASP A 243 15.28 14.58 17.46
CA ASP A 243 15.40 13.15 17.21
C ASP A 243 14.06 12.46 17.48
N ALA A 244 13.53 11.78 16.47
CA ALA A 244 12.29 10.99 16.55
C ALA A 244 12.55 9.58 17.14
N SER A 245 13.20 9.55 18.30
CA SER A 245 13.56 8.30 18.99
C SER A 245 12.33 7.48 19.39
N ILE A 246 12.46 6.15 19.27
CA ILE A 246 11.44 5.20 19.70
C ILE A 246 11.81 4.68 21.09
N LEU A 247 10.88 4.73 22.05
CA LEU A 247 11.07 4.09 23.34
C LEU A 247 11.01 2.57 23.19
N LYS A 248 12.03 1.84 23.67
CA LYS A 248 12.04 0.36 23.66
C LYS A 248 10.81 -0.26 24.34
N THR A 249 10.20 0.45 25.29
CA THR A 249 9.00 0.03 26.02
C THR A 249 7.69 0.37 25.30
N GLN A 250 7.71 1.29 24.33
CA GLN A 250 6.54 1.74 23.58
C GLN A 250 6.93 1.97 22.11
N PRO A 251 7.10 0.89 21.32
CA PRO A 251 7.61 0.96 19.96
C PRO A 251 6.71 1.73 18.99
N HIS A 252 5.45 1.97 19.36
CA HIS A 252 4.47 2.71 18.56
C HIS A 252 4.43 4.22 18.87
N LEU A 253 5.15 4.66 19.90
CA LEU A 253 5.17 6.07 20.31
C LEU A 253 6.49 6.71 19.88
N HIS A 254 6.42 7.47 18.78
CA HIS A 254 7.53 8.33 18.34
C HIS A 254 7.51 9.60 19.19
N ILE A 255 8.52 9.78 20.04
CA ILE A 255 8.66 10.99 20.85
C ILE A 255 9.79 11.82 20.28
N LEU A 256 9.47 13.05 19.89
CA LEU A 256 10.47 14.05 19.52
C LEU A 256 11.23 14.48 20.77
N ARG A 257 12.54 14.24 20.78
CA ARG A 257 13.44 14.63 21.88
C ARG A 257 14.67 15.32 21.34
N GLY A 258 15.37 16.04 22.21
CA GLY A 258 16.71 16.51 21.90
C GLY A 258 17.72 15.39 22.03
N HIS A 259 18.51 15.14 20.99
CA HIS A 259 19.66 14.23 21.01
C HIS A 259 20.91 14.93 20.41
N PRO A 260 22.14 14.57 20.79
CA PRO A 260 23.33 15.11 20.13
C PRO A 260 23.24 14.93 18.62
N CYS A 261 23.54 16.00 17.88
CA CYS A 261 23.50 16.00 16.43
C CYS A 261 24.52 15.01 15.88
N HIS A 262 24.06 13.90 15.29
CA HIS A 262 24.96 12.89 14.74
C HIS A 262 25.17 13.04 13.23
N ARG A 263 24.31 13.80 12.52
CA ARG A 263 24.41 14.05 11.07
C ARG A 263 24.48 12.77 10.22
N GLN A 264 23.79 11.72 10.67
CA GLN A 264 23.69 10.42 9.97
C GLN A 264 22.31 10.19 9.36
N GLY A 265 21.43 11.21 9.38
CA GLY A 265 20.04 11.07 8.95
C GLY A 265 19.21 10.24 9.93
N GLY A 266 18.39 9.32 9.42
CA GLY A 266 17.57 8.43 10.27
C GLY A 266 16.55 9.21 11.10
N ASN A 267 16.61 9.08 12.43
CA ASN A 267 15.67 9.73 13.35
C ASN A 267 15.82 11.26 13.41
N GLN A 268 16.94 11.82 12.95
CA GLN A 268 17.19 13.27 12.92
C GLN A 268 16.86 13.89 11.56
N ALA A 269 16.60 13.08 10.53
CA ALA A 269 16.28 13.55 9.19
C ALA A 269 14.87 14.18 9.16
N SER A 270 14.82 15.47 8.87
CA SER A 270 13.57 16.24 8.73
C SER A 270 13.44 16.83 7.34
N PHE A 271 12.20 16.96 6.87
CA PHE A 271 11.87 17.59 5.60
C PHE A 271 10.88 18.73 5.81
N PHE A 272 11.16 19.87 5.16
CA PHE A 272 10.27 21.02 5.18
C PHE A 272 9.36 21.00 3.94
N LYS A 273 8.06 20.81 4.18
CA LYS A 273 7.02 20.83 3.14
C LYS A 273 6.47 22.25 2.98
N HIS A 274 6.14 22.64 1.74
CA HIS A 274 5.41 23.89 1.52
C HIS A 274 3.99 23.78 2.11
N PRO A 275 3.47 24.78 2.85
CA PRO A 275 2.17 24.70 3.53
C PRO A 275 0.94 24.59 2.60
N LEU A 276 1.14 24.67 1.28
CA LEU A 276 0.08 24.60 0.25
C LEU A 276 0.24 23.42 -0.72
N SER A 277 0.99 22.39 -0.30
CA SER A 277 1.17 21.14 -1.07
C SER A 277 0.67 19.94 -0.29
#